data_AF-A0A2D9X031-F1
#
_entry.id   AF-A0A2D9X031-F1
#
_cell.length_a   1.000
_cell.length_b   1.000
_cell.length_c   1.000
_cell.angle_alpha   90.00
_cell.angle_beta   90.00
_cell.angle_gamma   90.00
#
_symmetry.space_group_name_H-M   'P 1'
#
loop_
_entity.id
_entity.type
_entity.pdbx_description
1 polymer ?
#
loop_
_entity_poly.entity_id
_entity_poly.type
_entity_poly.pdbx_seq_one_letter_code
_entity_poly.pdbx_strand_id
1 'polypeptide(L)'
;MSYASGKYALAVCDRCGQQYKYSQLREEVENGRRNGLRVCPPCYDEDHPQLRLGKEKVVDPQALRDPRPDADQVATNNTAFNNRFPHTAGVTS
;
A
#
# COMPACT_ATOMS: atom_id res chain seq x y z
N MET A 1 -17.83 37.52 7.36
CA MET A 1 -16.79 37.23 8.37
C MET A 1 -15.44 37.28 7.70
N SER A 2 -14.62 38.31 7.96
CA SER A 2 -13.25 38.36 7.42
C SER A 2 -12.31 37.67 8.41
N TYR A 3 -11.78 36.52 8.03
CA TYR A 3 -10.74 35.85 8.82
C TYR A 3 -9.43 36.65 8.66
N ALA A 4 -8.71 36.86 9.76
CA ALA A 4 -7.38 37.48 9.71
C ALA A 4 -6.51 36.67 8.73
N SER A 5 -5.82 37.33 7.80
CA SER A 5 -5.18 36.62 6.67
C SER A 5 -4.01 35.72 7.05
N GLY A 6 -3.72 35.54 8.36
CA GLY A 6 -2.71 34.61 8.88
C GLY A 6 -1.29 34.82 8.33
N LYS A 7 -1.04 35.89 7.57
CA LYS A 7 0.17 36.07 6.76
C LYS A 7 1.46 36.07 7.59
N TYR A 8 1.33 36.49 8.86
CA TYR A 8 2.40 36.51 9.86
C TYR A 8 2.08 35.65 11.09
N ALA A 9 1.05 34.81 11.02
CA ALA A 9 0.73 33.94 12.13
C ALA A 9 1.85 32.90 12.31
N LEU A 10 2.22 32.66 13.56
CA LEU A 10 3.06 31.53 13.93
C LEU A 10 2.15 30.32 14.14
N ALA A 11 2.61 29.16 13.70
CA ALA A 11 1.93 27.90 13.89
C ALA A 11 2.93 26.80 14.21
N VAL A 12 2.44 25.75 14.86
CA VAL A 12 3.26 24.64 15.34
C VAL A 12 3.13 23.49 14.35
N CYS A 13 4.24 22.82 14.03
CA CYS A 13 4.23 21.60 13.22
C CYS A 13 3.73 20.42 14.07
N ASP A 14 2.75 19.67 13.57
CA ASP A 14 2.13 18.54 14.30
C ASP A 14 3.06 17.33 14.47
N ARG A 15 4.14 17.22 13.67
CA ARG A 15 5.13 16.12 13.75
C ARG A 15 6.28 16.41 14.70
N CYS A 16 6.89 17.60 14.60
CA CYS A 16 8.11 17.94 15.35
C CYS A 16 7.90 18.93 16.50
N GLY A 17 6.73 19.55 16.61
CA GLY A 17 6.39 20.49 17.68
C GLY A 17 7.11 21.85 17.62
N GLN A 18 7.88 22.12 16.55
CA GLN A 18 8.57 23.41 16.40
C GLN A 18 7.64 24.49 15.82
N GLN A 19 7.94 25.75 16.14
CA GLN A 19 7.21 26.92 15.62
C GLN A 19 7.74 27.32 14.24
N TYR A 20 6.84 27.44 13.27
CA TYR A 20 7.10 27.93 11.92
C TYR A 20 6.10 29.02 11.55
N LYS A 21 6.35 29.71 10.43
CA LYS A 21 5.34 30.61 9.87
C LYS A 21 4.18 29.78 9.34
N TYR A 22 2.94 30.19 9.58
CA TYR A 22 1.74 29.53 9.08
C TYR A 22 1.76 29.36 7.55
N SER A 23 2.39 30.30 6.84
CA SER A 23 2.59 30.24 5.38
C SER A 23 3.58 29.18 4.90
N GLN A 24 4.40 28.61 5.79
CA GLN A 24 5.40 27.57 5.47
C GLN A 24 4.89 26.15 5.74
N LEU A 25 3.85 26.01 6.55
CA LEU A 25 3.25 24.71 6.83
C LEU A 25 2.46 24.21 5.62
N ARG A 26 2.57 22.91 5.33
CA ARG A 26 1.80 22.24 4.29
C ARG A 26 0.84 21.25 4.94
N GLU A 27 -0.31 21.07 4.32
CA GLU A 27 -1.25 20.04 4.75
C GLU A 27 -0.82 18.69 4.20
N GLU A 28 -0.73 17.70 5.09
CA GLU A 28 -0.37 16.34 4.71
C GLU A 28 -1.53 15.65 3.97
N VAL A 29 -1.18 14.88 2.96
CA VAL A 29 -2.12 14.10 2.15
C VAL A 29 -1.66 12.66 2.20
N GLU A 30 -2.53 11.78 2.66
CA GLU A 30 -2.29 10.34 2.69
C GLU A 30 -3.42 9.66 1.92
N ASN A 31 -3.07 8.75 1.01
CA ASN A 31 -4.05 8.08 0.17
C ASN A 31 -4.95 9.07 -0.59
N GLY A 32 -4.38 10.16 -1.09
CA GLY A 32 -5.10 11.24 -1.78
C GLY A 32 -6.18 11.95 -0.95
N ARG A 33 -6.18 11.82 0.37
CA ARG A 33 -7.06 12.55 1.29
C ARG A 33 -6.22 13.37 2.26
N ARG A 34 -6.69 14.59 2.56
CA ARG A 34 -6.08 15.43 3.59
C ARG A 34 -6.32 14.76 4.94
N ASN A 35 -5.26 14.46 5.68
CA ASN A 35 -5.35 13.85 7.01
C ASN A 35 -5.61 14.88 8.12
N GLY A 36 -5.61 16.18 7.78
CA GLY A 36 -5.85 17.29 8.70
C GLY A 36 -4.60 17.79 9.43
N LEU A 37 -3.44 17.13 9.25
CA LEU A 37 -2.18 17.53 9.85
C LEU A 37 -1.51 18.62 9.03
N ARG A 38 -0.83 19.53 9.73
CA ARG A 38 -0.01 20.58 9.14
C ARG A 38 1.43 20.42 9.59
N VAL A 39 2.30 20.15 8.63
CA VAL A 39 3.71 19.86 8.92
C VAL A 39 4.63 20.82 8.18
N CYS A 40 5.83 20.97 8.74
CA CYS A 40 6.88 21.77 8.14
C CYS A 40 7.50 21.04 6.93
N PRO A 41 8.14 21.76 5.99
CA PRO A 41 8.77 21.18 4.81
C PRO A 41 9.71 19.99 5.05
N PRO A 42 10.55 19.95 6.11
CA PRO A 42 11.44 18.79 6.32
C PRO A 42 10.71 17.55 6.83
N CYS A 43 9.52 17.70 7.41
CA CYS A 43 8.71 16.58 7.88
C CYS A 43 7.57 16.23 6.91
N TYR A 44 7.48 16.92 5.77
CA TYR A 44 6.43 16.72 4.78
C TYR A 44 6.68 15.44 3.99
N ASP A 45 5.75 14.50 4.04
CA ASP A 45 5.84 13.26 3.28
C ASP A 45 5.00 13.37 2.00
N GLU A 46 5.62 13.09 0.86
CA GLU A 46 4.91 13.07 -0.41
C GLU A 46 4.03 11.82 -0.52
N ASP A 47 2.76 12.01 -0.88
CA ASP A 47 1.82 10.90 -1.09
C ASP A 47 2.34 9.98 -2.20
N HIS A 48 2.68 8.76 -1.82
CA HIS A 48 3.23 7.78 -2.75
C HIS A 48 2.11 7.13 -3.56
N PRO A 49 2.27 6.97 -4.89
CA PRO A 49 1.25 6.34 -5.73
C PRO A 49 0.95 4.90 -5.31
N GLN A 50 1.90 4.21 -4.67
CA GLN A 50 1.72 2.87 -4.11
C GLN A 50 0.76 2.83 -2.93
N LEU A 51 0.43 3.95 -2.29
CA LEU A 51 -0.54 3.98 -1.20
C LEU A 51 -1.99 4.00 -1.75
N ARG A 52 -2.16 4.24 -3.05
CA ARG A 52 -3.47 4.32 -3.73
C ARG A 52 -4.04 2.97 -4.16
N LEU A 53 -3.63 1.86 -3.52
CA LEU A 53 -4.09 0.51 -3.85
C LEU A 53 -5.61 0.39 -3.61
N GLY A 54 -6.32 -0.20 -4.57
CA GLY A 54 -7.77 -0.43 -4.47
C GLY A 54 -8.68 0.76 -4.80
N LYS A 55 -8.14 1.92 -5.24
CA LYS A 55 -8.97 3.03 -5.74
C LYS A 55 -9.54 2.77 -7.14
N GLU A 56 -8.73 2.14 -8.00
CA GLU A 56 -9.23 1.53 -9.22
C GLU A 56 -9.83 0.17 -8.85
N LYS A 57 -11.10 -0.04 -9.15
CA LYS A 57 -11.65 -1.40 -9.20
C LYS A 57 -10.99 -2.09 -10.38
N VAL A 58 -9.85 -2.75 -10.15
CA VAL A 58 -9.32 -3.72 -11.09
C VAL A 58 -10.34 -4.86 -11.08
N VAL A 59 -11.31 -4.78 -11.98
CA VAL A 59 -12.22 -5.88 -12.25
C VAL A 59 -11.34 -6.93 -12.88
N ASP A 60 -10.82 -7.85 -12.07
CA ASP A 60 -9.99 -8.92 -12.55
C ASP A 60 -10.88 -9.79 -13.46
N PRO A 61 -10.72 -9.76 -14.79
CA PRO A 61 -11.54 -10.55 -15.69
C PRO A 61 -11.05 -12.00 -15.69
N GLN A 62 -10.68 -12.53 -14.52
CA GLN A 62 -10.24 -13.90 -14.28
C GLN A 62 -11.35 -14.93 -14.53
N ALA A 63 -12.60 -14.50 -14.70
CA ALA A 63 -13.58 -15.32 -15.39
C ALA A 63 -13.31 -15.24 -16.90
N LEU A 64 -12.22 -15.88 -17.36
CA LEU A 64 -12.10 -16.25 -18.77
C LEU A 64 -13.39 -17.03 -19.10
N ARG A 65 -14.17 -16.58 -20.09
CA ARG A 65 -15.47 -17.24 -20.41
C ARG A 65 -15.31 -18.73 -20.70
N ASP A 66 -14.17 -19.10 -21.29
CA ASP A 66 -13.75 -20.48 -21.52
C ASP A 66 -12.40 -20.69 -20.83
N PRO A 67 -12.35 -20.96 -19.51
CA PRO A 67 -11.10 -21.36 -18.89
C PRO A 67 -10.62 -22.60 -19.63
N ARG A 68 -9.32 -22.67 -19.93
CA ARG A 68 -8.73 -23.90 -20.45
C ARG A 68 -9.12 -25.01 -19.47
N PRO A 69 -9.74 -26.11 -19.92
CA PRO A 69 -10.05 -27.20 -19.02
C PRO A 69 -8.74 -27.60 -18.34
N ASP A 70 -8.76 -27.66 -17.01
CA ASP A 70 -7.65 -28.23 -16.27
C ASP A 70 -7.43 -29.61 -16.88
N ALA A 71 -6.32 -29.76 -17.61
CA ALA A 71 -5.86 -31.07 -17.98
C ALA A 71 -5.43 -31.65 -16.65
N ASP A 72 -6.34 -32.42 -16.04
CA ASP A 72 -6.10 -33.20 -14.83
C ASP A 72 -4.67 -33.67 -14.93
N GLN A 73 -3.81 -33.11 -14.06
CA GLN A 73 -2.46 -33.59 -13.93
C GLN A 73 -2.64 -35.05 -13.57
N VAL A 74 -2.43 -35.93 -14.56
CA VAL A 74 -2.33 -37.38 -14.36
C VAL A 74 -1.53 -37.49 -13.09
N ALA A 75 -2.15 -37.96 -12.00
CA ALA A 75 -1.54 -37.97 -10.69
C ALA A 75 -0.15 -38.55 -10.88
N THR A 76 0.86 -37.68 -10.90
CA THR A 76 2.19 -38.08 -11.34
C THR A 76 2.61 -38.96 -10.20
N ASN A 77 2.62 -40.27 -10.42
CA ASN A 77 3.14 -41.19 -9.44
C ASN A 77 4.58 -40.74 -9.20
N ASN A 78 4.78 -39.98 -8.12
CA ASN A 78 6.03 -39.30 -7.78
C ASN A 78 7.09 -40.31 -7.33
N THR A 79 7.00 -41.57 -7.77
CA THR A 79 7.94 -42.64 -7.47
C THR A 79 9.35 -42.25 -7.91
N ALA A 80 9.50 -41.59 -9.05
CA ALA A 80 10.79 -41.07 -9.50
C ALA A 80 11.36 -39.97 -8.58
N PHE A 81 10.51 -39.08 -8.06
CA PHE A 81 10.92 -38.02 -7.13
C PHE A 81 11.23 -38.59 -5.74
N ASN A 82 10.37 -39.48 -5.23
CA ASN A 82 10.51 -40.13 -3.93
C ASN A 82 11.73 -41.06 -3.88
N ASN A 83 12.05 -41.76 -4.96
CA ASN A 83 13.28 -42.56 -5.06
C ASN A 83 14.54 -41.69 -5.12
N ARG A 84 14.43 -40.48 -5.68
CA ARG A 84 15.55 -39.53 -5.79
C ARG A 84 15.80 -38.75 -4.50
N PHE A 85 14.75 -38.48 -3.73
CA PHE A 85 14.81 -37.74 -2.47
C PHE A 85 14.08 -38.51 -1.34
N PRO A 86 14.63 -39.65 -0.89
CA PRO A 86 13.94 -40.56 0.03
C PRO A 86 13.66 -39.96 1.41
N HIS A 87 14.42 -38.94 1.83
CA HIS A 87 14.18 -38.23 3.10
C HIS A 87 12.98 -37.27 3.07
N THR A 88 12.48 -36.94 1.87
CA THR A 88 11.30 -36.08 1.67
C THR A 88 10.00 -36.87 1.51
N ALA A 89 10.11 -38.18 1.29
CA ALA A 89 8.96 -39.07 1.31
C ALA A 89 8.43 -39.09 2.75
N GLY A 90 7.39 -38.30 3.01
CA GLY A 90 6.73 -38.29 4.30
C GLY A 90 6.39 -39.72 4.69
N VAL A 91 6.91 -40.16 5.84
CA VAL A 91 6.58 -41.45 6.42
C VAL A 91 5.08 -41.43 6.67
N THR A 92 4.33 -42.13 5.83
CA THR A 92 2.92 -42.43 6.11
C THR A 92 2.93 -43.57 7.11
N SER A 93 2.83 -43.20 8.38
CA SER A 93 2.53 -44.12 9.50
C SER A 93 1.11 -44.66 9.37
#